data_AF-A0AA97B251-F1
#
_entry.id   AF-A0AA97B251-F1
#
_cell.length_a   1.000
_cell.length_b   1.000
_cell.length_c   1.000
_cell.angle_alpha   90.00
_cell.angle_beta   90.00
_cell.angle_gamma   90.00
#
_symmetry.space_group_name_H-M   'P 1'
#
loop_
_entity.id
_entity.type
_entity.pdbx_description
1 polymer ?
#
loop_
_entity_poly.entity_id
_entity_poly.type
_entity_poly.pdbx_seq_one_letter_code
_entity_poly.pdbx_strand_id
1 'polypeptide(L)'
;MHKLASIFALDIAAYAVMSNHTHIVLYIDTYTANSWSTIEIIERWQQLFKGSALSKRYLRGEALDAVELEKLQEVTSLWRERLADISWFMRCLNESIARQANAEDSCTGRFWEGLFKSQALMDERALAACLAYVDLNPIRASIANPITLRSSNASTQPSQASSPKAYCRWWAESAGICLKACLFSWITI
;
A
#
# COMPACT_ATOMS: atom_id res chain seq x y z
N MET A 1 8.16 3.06 0.63
CA MET A 1 6.92 2.38 0.18
C MET A 1 6.68 1.08 0.94
N HIS A 2 7.55 0.05 0.84
CA HIS A 2 7.37 -1.24 1.53
C HIS A 2 7.19 -1.15 3.05
N LYS A 3 7.96 -0.29 3.74
CA LYS A 3 7.78 -0.04 5.18
C LYS A 3 6.39 0.50 5.54
N LEU A 4 5.79 1.30 4.66
CA LEU A 4 4.43 1.80 4.87
C LEU A 4 3.42 0.67 4.66
N ALA A 5 3.62 -0.14 3.62
CA ALA A 5 2.77 -1.29 3.32
C ALA A 5 2.73 -2.28 4.49
N SER A 6 3.87 -2.56 5.13
CA SER A 6 3.93 -3.45 6.30
C SER A 6 3.18 -2.94 7.55
N ILE A 7 2.83 -1.66 7.60
CA ILE A 7 1.99 -1.09 8.69
C ILE A 7 0.50 -1.28 8.37
N PHE A 8 0.16 -1.23 7.08
CA PHE A 8 -1.19 -1.46 6.57
C PHE A 8 -1.44 -2.96 6.33
N ALA A 9 -2.69 -3.33 6.10
CA ALA A 9 -3.07 -4.65 5.60
C ALA A 9 -3.01 -4.67 4.07
N LEU A 10 -1.89 -4.21 3.52
CA LEU A 10 -1.70 -4.01 2.09
C LEU A 10 -0.36 -4.60 1.65
N ASP A 11 -0.40 -5.39 0.59
CA ASP A 11 0.81 -5.86 -0.10
C ASP A 11 0.98 -5.13 -1.43
N ILE A 12 2.24 -4.89 -1.79
CA ILE A 12 2.60 -4.29 -3.08
C ILE A 12 2.94 -5.42 -4.04
N ALA A 13 2.05 -5.67 -5.00
CA ALA A 13 2.24 -6.71 -6.01
C ALA A 13 3.21 -6.26 -7.13
N ALA A 14 3.13 -4.99 -7.52
CA ALA A 14 4.04 -4.36 -8.48
C ALA A 14 4.00 -2.84 -8.32
N TYR A 15 5.06 -2.15 -8.72
CA TYR A 15 5.05 -0.70 -8.86
C TYR A 15 6.04 -0.25 -9.94
N ALA A 16 5.78 0.92 -10.53
CA ALA A 16 6.69 1.59 -11.45
C ALA A 16 6.73 3.08 -11.13
N VAL A 17 7.93 3.60 -10.87
CA VAL A 17 8.15 5.03 -10.67
C VAL A 17 8.65 5.62 -11.98
N MET A 18 7.94 6.60 -12.50
CA MET A 18 8.33 7.38 -13.66
C MET A 18 8.74 8.80 -13.22
N SER A 19 9.34 9.56 -14.14
CA SER A 19 9.74 10.96 -13.86
C SER A 19 8.56 11.87 -13.48
N ASN A 20 7.33 11.45 -13.79
CA ASN A 20 6.15 12.30 -13.74
C ASN A 20 4.90 11.64 -13.13
N HIS A 21 4.93 10.34 -12.84
CA HIS A 21 3.86 9.65 -12.12
C HIS A 21 4.35 8.30 -11.57
N THR A 22 3.51 7.64 -10.77
CA THR A 22 3.79 6.30 -10.23
C THR A 22 2.60 5.37 -10.44
N HIS A 23 2.88 4.14 -10.84
CA HIS A 23 1.89 3.06 -10.87
C HIS A 23 2.13 2.11 -9.71
N ILE A 24 1.07 1.70 -9.01
CA ILE A 24 1.15 0.77 -7.88
C ILE A 24 -0.01 -0.22 -7.97
N VAL A 25 0.29 -1.51 -7.93
CA VAL A 25 -0.70 -2.59 -7.79
C VAL A 25 -0.69 -3.04 -6.35
N LEU A 26 -1.84 -2.90 -5.68
CA LEU A 26 -2.02 -3.22 -4.28
C LEU A 26 -2.97 -4.40 -4.11
N TYR A 27 -2.60 -5.28 -3.19
CA TYR A 27 -3.47 -6.31 -2.65
C TYR A 27 -3.95 -5.88 -1.27
N ILE A 28 -5.26 -5.99 -1.02
CA ILE A 28 -5.84 -5.72 0.30
C ILE A 28 -6.01 -7.05 1.02
N ASP A 29 -5.22 -7.27 2.07
CA ASP A 29 -5.30 -8.47 2.88
C ASP A 29 -6.31 -8.29 4.03
N THR A 30 -7.59 -8.37 3.67
CA THR A 30 -8.69 -8.27 4.62
C THR A 30 -8.68 -9.41 5.64
N TYR A 31 -8.13 -10.58 5.29
CA TYR A 31 -8.00 -11.70 6.20
C TYR A 31 -7.06 -11.34 7.35
N THR A 32 -5.85 -10.86 7.02
CA THR A 32 -4.89 -10.42 8.03
C THR A 32 -5.44 -9.25 8.84
N ALA A 33 -6.06 -8.26 8.20
CA ALA A 33 -6.66 -7.11 8.90
C ALA A 33 -7.68 -7.52 9.97
N ASN A 34 -8.52 -8.52 9.66
CA ASN A 34 -9.56 -9.02 10.55
C ASN A 34 -9.00 -9.93 11.66
N SER A 35 -7.82 -10.53 11.46
CA SER A 35 -7.16 -11.35 12.46
C SER A 35 -6.46 -10.54 13.57
N TRP A 36 -6.21 -9.25 13.34
CA TRP A 36 -5.49 -8.42 14.30
C TRP A 36 -6.26 -8.18 15.60
N SER A 37 -5.52 -8.34 16.69
CA SER A 37 -5.93 -7.92 18.02
C SER A 37 -6.02 -6.39 18.13
N THR A 38 -6.76 -5.92 19.14
CA THR A 38 -6.86 -4.49 19.48
C THR A 38 -5.47 -3.88 19.71
N ILE A 39 -4.55 -4.61 20.36
CA ILE A 39 -3.17 -4.17 20.60
C ILE A 39 -2.44 -3.94 19.27
N GLU A 40 -2.46 -4.93 18.37
CA GLU A 40 -1.76 -4.84 17.08
C GLU A 40 -2.26 -3.68 16.22
N ILE A 41 -3.57 -3.38 16.26
CA ILE A 41 -4.17 -2.25 15.55
C ILE A 41 -3.68 -0.93 16.13
N ILE A 42 -3.66 -0.81 17.46
CA ILE A 42 -3.16 0.40 18.12
C ILE A 42 -1.68 0.61 17.78
N GLU A 43 -0.86 -0.44 17.88
CA GLU A 43 0.58 -0.35 17.59
C GLU A 43 0.84 0.04 16.13
N ARG A 44 0.14 -0.56 15.17
CA ARG A 44 0.22 -0.18 13.75
C ARG A 44 -0.19 1.27 13.52
N TRP A 45 -1.34 1.68 14.07
CA TRP A 45 -1.81 3.05 13.95
C TRP A 45 -0.82 4.06 14.54
N GLN A 46 -0.22 3.73 15.69
CA GLN A 46 0.72 4.62 16.39
C GLN A 46 2.08 4.78 15.67
N GLN A 47 2.43 3.91 14.72
CA GLN A 47 3.60 4.10 13.87
C GLN A 47 3.44 5.28 12.89
N LEU A 48 2.20 5.69 12.59
CA LEU A 48 1.88 6.73 11.60
C LEU A 48 1.21 7.96 12.21
N PHE A 49 0.38 7.74 13.23
CA PHE A 49 -0.47 8.77 13.81
C PHE A 49 -0.38 8.78 15.33
N LYS A 50 -0.84 9.86 15.94
CA LYS A 50 -0.97 9.92 17.40
C LYS A 50 -2.14 9.03 17.84
N GLY A 51 -1.91 8.15 18.82
CA GLY A 51 -2.97 7.40 19.50
C GLY A 51 -3.81 8.27 20.46
N SER A 52 -4.99 7.78 20.82
CA SER A 52 -5.85 8.37 21.85
C SER A 52 -5.33 8.13 23.27
N ALA A 53 -5.76 8.92 24.25
CA ALA A 53 -5.42 8.69 25.66
C ALA A 53 -5.81 7.27 26.13
N LEU A 54 -6.99 6.80 25.73
CA LEU A 54 -7.47 5.44 26.00
C LEU A 54 -6.54 4.38 25.39
N SER A 55 -6.14 4.54 24.12
CA SER A 55 -5.25 3.58 23.48
C SER A 55 -3.89 3.46 24.18
N LYS A 56 -3.37 4.56 24.72
CA LYS A 56 -2.10 4.57 25.47
C LYS A 56 -2.24 3.92 26.84
N ARG A 57 -3.35 4.15 27.55
CA ARG A 57 -3.67 3.47 28.82
C ARG A 57 -3.82 1.97 28.61
N TYR A 58 -4.54 1.57 27.55
CA TYR A 58 -4.73 0.18 27.18
C TYR A 58 -3.41 -0.55 26.91
N LEU A 59 -2.50 0.05 26.13
CA LEU A 59 -1.17 -0.53 25.88
C LEU A 59 -0.31 -0.65 27.14
N ARG A 60 -0.56 0.15 28.19
CA ARG A 60 0.13 0.04 29.48
C ARG A 60 -0.50 -1.01 30.41
N GLY A 61 -1.57 -1.68 29.99
CA GLY A 61 -2.29 -2.66 30.82
C GLY A 61 -3.10 -2.01 31.95
N GLU A 62 -3.43 -0.72 31.85
CA GLU A 62 -4.32 -0.08 32.82
C GLU A 62 -5.75 -0.60 32.67
N ALA A 63 -6.45 -0.74 33.80
CA ALA A 63 -7.86 -1.08 33.80
C ALA A 63 -8.68 0.04 33.13
N LEU A 64 -9.51 -0.37 32.16
CA LEU A 64 -10.53 0.47 31.54
C LEU A 64 -11.89 0.00 32.04
N ASP A 65 -12.79 0.94 32.32
CA ASP A 65 -14.19 0.59 32.58
C ASP A 65 -14.92 0.13 31.30
N ALA A 66 -16.17 -0.31 31.43
CA ALA A 66 -16.95 -0.83 30.32
C ALA A 66 -17.17 0.21 29.20
N VAL A 67 -17.38 1.47 29.56
CA VAL A 67 -17.64 2.57 28.61
C VAL A 67 -16.34 2.95 27.89
N GLU A 68 -15.24 3.01 28.62
CA GLU A 68 -13.91 3.24 28.07
C GLU A 68 -13.49 2.14 27.09
N LEU A 69 -13.79 0.88 27.42
CA LEU A 69 -13.49 -0.27 26.56
C LEU A 69 -14.34 -0.26 25.28
N GLU A 70 -15.64 0.02 25.40
CA GLU A 70 -16.52 0.18 24.24
C GLU A 70 -16.01 1.29 23.31
N LYS A 71 -15.63 2.43 23.87
CA LYS A 71 -15.10 3.54 23.06
C LYS A 71 -13.77 3.19 22.39
N LEU A 72 -12.91 2.44 23.07
CA LEU A 72 -11.67 1.93 22.48
C LEU A 72 -11.96 0.98 21.32
N GLN A 73 -12.93 0.08 21.46
CA GLN A 73 -13.32 -0.87 20.40
C GLN A 73 -13.88 -0.14 19.17
N GLU A 74 -14.70 0.88 19.35
CA GLU A 74 -15.22 1.72 18.25
C GLU A 74 -14.06 2.38 17.48
N VAL A 75 -13.14 3.02 18.20
CA VAL A 75 -12.00 3.74 17.61
C VAL A 75 -11.03 2.78 16.91
N THR A 76 -10.74 1.62 17.51
CA THR A 76 -9.83 0.63 16.93
C THR A 76 -10.45 -0.09 15.74
N SER A 77 -11.77 -0.27 15.70
CA SER A 77 -12.47 -0.78 14.52
C SER A 77 -12.32 0.18 13.34
N LEU A 78 -12.51 1.48 13.57
CA LEU A 78 -12.25 2.50 12.56
C LEU A 78 -10.78 2.51 12.11
N TRP A 79 -9.82 2.33 13.01
CA TRP A 79 -8.41 2.25 12.63
C TRP A 79 -8.09 1.03 11.79
N ARG A 80 -8.68 -0.14 12.10
CA ARG A 80 -8.54 -1.35 11.28
C ARG A 80 -9.01 -1.11 9.85
N GLU A 81 -10.21 -0.52 9.69
CA GLU A 81 -10.75 -0.18 8.37
C GLU A 81 -9.80 0.73 7.59
N ARG A 82 -9.26 1.76 8.25
CA ARG A 82 -8.32 2.70 7.63
C ARG A 82 -6.99 2.04 7.27
N LEU A 83 -6.49 1.13 8.10
CA LEU A 83 -5.27 0.36 7.82
C LEU A 83 -5.45 -0.66 6.70
N ALA A 84 -6.68 -0.97 6.29
CA ALA A 84 -6.99 -1.77 5.10
C ALA A 84 -7.45 -0.91 3.90
N ASP A 85 -7.43 0.42 4.02
CA ASP A 85 -7.95 1.33 2.99
C ASP A 85 -6.81 1.92 2.13
N ILE A 86 -6.97 1.78 0.81
CA ILE A 86 -6.00 2.26 -0.16
C ILE A 86 -5.89 3.79 -0.15
N SER A 87 -6.98 4.52 0.08
CA SER A 87 -6.95 5.98 0.11
C SER A 87 -6.13 6.49 1.29
N TRP A 88 -6.23 5.83 2.45
CA TRP A 88 -5.40 6.11 3.61
C TRP A 88 -3.93 5.77 3.37
N PHE A 89 -3.65 4.63 2.73
CA PHE A 89 -2.29 4.28 2.33
C PHE A 89 -1.69 5.32 1.38
N MET A 90 -2.43 5.68 0.32
CA MET A 90 -1.99 6.66 -0.66
C MET A 90 -1.82 8.05 -0.06
N ARG A 91 -2.68 8.44 0.89
CA ARG A 91 -2.52 9.69 1.64
C ARG A 91 -1.17 9.73 2.36
N CYS A 92 -0.85 8.70 3.13
CA CYS A 92 0.43 8.61 3.86
C CYS A 92 1.63 8.58 2.90
N LEU A 93 1.53 7.81 1.81
CA LEU A 93 2.61 7.70 0.82
C LEU A 93 2.86 9.05 0.14
N ASN A 94 1.82 9.68 -0.38
CA ASN A 94 1.91 10.94 -1.13
C ASN A 94 2.41 12.09 -0.25
N GLU A 95 1.95 12.17 0.99
CA GLU A 95 2.42 13.17 1.94
C GLU A 95 3.92 13.01 2.21
N SER A 96 4.40 11.78 2.42
CA SER A 96 5.81 11.53 2.69
C SER A 96 6.72 11.93 1.51
N ILE A 97 6.30 11.66 0.27
CA ILE A 97 7.05 12.02 -0.93
C ILE A 97 7.02 13.54 -1.13
N ALA A 98 5.85 14.16 -1.03
CA ALA A 98 5.70 15.61 -1.20
C ALA A 98 6.56 16.40 -0.22
N ARG A 99 6.62 15.98 1.04
CA ARG A 99 7.47 16.63 2.06
C ARG A 99 8.95 16.50 1.75
N GLN A 100 9.39 15.33 1.30
CA GLN A 100 10.80 15.10 0.94
C GLN A 100 11.21 15.92 -0.28
N ALA A 101 10.42 15.87 -1.37
CA ALA A 101 10.72 16.61 -2.59
C ALA A 101 10.70 18.14 -2.36
N ASN A 102 9.70 18.66 -1.65
CA ASN A 102 9.67 20.09 -1.32
C ASN A 102 10.88 20.52 -0.47
N ALA A 103 11.35 19.65 0.43
CA ALA A 103 12.54 19.93 1.24
C ALA A 103 13.83 19.90 0.39
N GLU A 104 13.96 18.95 -0.53
CA GLU A 104 15.07 18.85 -1.47
C GLU A 104 15.15 20.08 -2.39
N ASP A 105 14.00 20.51 -2.93
CA ASP A 105 13.91 21.67 -3.83
C ASP A 105 13.84 23.02 -3.08
N SER A 106 13.91 23.00 -1.75
CA SER A 106 13.78 24.19 -0.88
C SER A 106 12.53 25.03 -1.21
N CYS A 107 11.45 24.38 -1.61
CA CYS A 107 10.21 25.02 -2.03
C CYS A 107 9.06 24.68 -1.07
N THR A 108 7.95 25.39 -1.21
CA THR A 108 6.72 25.11 -0.46
C THR A 108 5.55 25.06 -1.41
N GLY A 109 4.52 24.29 -1.05
CA GLY A 109 3.30 24.19 -1.84
C GLY A 109 2.96 22.77 -2.24
N ARG A 110 2.13 22.68 -3.28
CA ARG A 110 1.49 21.45 -3.73
C ARG A 110 2.43 20.68 -4.66
N PHE A 111 2.89 19.51 -4.21
CA PHE A 111 3.74 18.62 -5.02
C PHE A 111 2.94 17.83 -6.06
N TRP A 112 1.77 17.30 -5.69
CA TRP A 112 0.94 16.48 -6.57
C TRP A 112 -0.20 17.29 -7.21
N GLU A 113 -0.33 17.24 -8.54
CA GLU A 113 -1.34 18.02 -9.27
C GLU A 113 -2.80 17.59 -9.05
N GLY A 114 -3.03 16.36 -8.62
CA GLY A 114 -4.38 15.77 -8.59
C GLY A 114 -4.57 14.65 -7.57
N LEU A 115 -5.81 14.14 -7.55
CA LEU A 115 -6.15 12.90 -6.86
C LEU A 115 -5.62 11.70 -7.66
N PHE A 116 -5.45 10.58 -6.97
CA PHE A 116 -5.11 9.31 -7.59
C PHE A 116 -6.32 8.67 -8.27
N LYS A 117 -6.09 7.86 -9.31
CA LYS A 117 -7.13 6.99 -9.89
C LYS A 117 -6.93 5.58 -9.38
N SER A 118 -8.03 4.90 -9.09
CA SER A 118 -8.02 3.51 -8.63
C SER A 118 -9.01 2.69 -9.45
N GLN A 119 -8.58 1.51 -9.88
CA GLN A 119 -9.36 0.55 -10.64
C GLN A 119 -9.28 -0.81 -9.95
N ALA A 120 -10.42 -1.43 -9.66
CA ALA A 120 -10.46 -2.80 -9.18
C ALA A 120 -10.16 -3.77 -10.32
N LEU A 121 -9.32 -4.76 -10.03
CA LEU A 121 -8.95 -5.88 -10.90
C LEU A 121 -9.67 -7.11 -10.36
N MET A 122 -10.72 -7.55 -11.07
CA MET A 122 -11.62 -8.61 -10.62
C MET A 122 -11.38 -9.95 -11.33
N ASP A 123 -10.46 -10.00 -12.29
CA ASP A 123 -10.12 -11.22 -13.02
C ASP A 123 -8.60 -11.34 -13.23
N GLU A 124 -8.13 -12.58 -13.34
CA GLU A 124 -6.71 -12.90 -13.48
C GLU A 124 -6.07 -12.34 -14.75
N ARG A 125 -6.86 -12.18 -15.84
CA ARG A 125 -6.34 -11.63 -17.09
C ARG A 125 -6.10 -10.14 -16.96
N ALA A 126 -7.02 -9.42 -16.33
CA ALA A 126 -6.86 -8.01 -15.98
C ALA A 126 -5.66 -7.79 -15.04
N LEU A 127 -5.49 -8.68 -14.06
CA LEU A 127 -4.31 -8.65 -13.20
C LEU A 127 -3.01 -8.87 -13.97
N ALA A 128 -2.91 -9.95 -14.75
CA ALA A 128 -1.71 -10.26 -15.53
C ALA A 128 -1.37 -9.14 -16.52
N ALA A 129 -2.38 -8.59 -17.19
CA ALA A 129 -2.22 -7.45 -18.08
C ALA A 129 -1.74 -6.20 -17.33
N CYS A 130 -2.27 -5.94 -16.13
CA CYS A 130 -1.87 -4.79 -15.31
C CYS A 130 -0.43 -4.93 -14.80
N LEU A 131 -0.05 -6.12 -14.29
CA LEU A 131 1.32 -6.38 -13.85
C LEU A 131 2.31 -6.20 -15.00
N ALA A 132 2.01 -6.79 -16.17
CA ALA A 132 2.82 -6.61 -17.37
C ALA A 132 2.89 -5.14 -17.81
N TYR A 133 1.77 -4.40 -17.72
CA TYR A 133 1.73 -2.98 -18.04
C TYR A 133 2.66 -2.17 -17.13
N VAL A 134 2.59 -2.40 -15.81
CA VAL A 134 3.42 -1.71 -14.82
C VAL A 134 4.91 -1.99 -15.07
N ASP A 135 5.27 -3.25 -15.25
CA ASP A 135 6.66 -3.66 -15.54
C ASP A 135 7.19 -3.08 -16.84
N LEU A 136 6.35 -2.98 -17.88
CA LEU A 136 6.79 -2.52 -19.20
C LEU A 136 6.76 -0.99 -19.35
N ASN A 137 6.12 -0.24 -18.45
CA ASN A 137 6.03 1.22 -18.58
C ASN A 137 7.38 1.95 -18.57
N PRO A 138 8.34 1.62 -17.69
CA PRO A 138 9.67 2.23 -17.75
C PRO A 138 10.38 2.02 -19.09
N ILE A 139 10.18 0.86 -19.74
CA ILE A 139 10.72 0.56 -21.07
C ILE A 139 9.98 1.37 -22.14
N ARG A 140 8.65 1.41 -22.09
CA ARG A 140 7.82 2.21 -23.01
C ARG A 140 8.15 3.70 -22.92
N ALA A 141 8.48 4.18 -21.73
CA ALA A 141 8.90 5.56 -21.50
C ALA A 141 10.38 5.83 -21.85
N SER A 142 11.12 4.81 -22.32
CA SER A 142 12.57 4.89 -22.61
C SER A 142 13.43 5.28 -21.40
N ILE A 143 12.95 5.03 -20.18
CA ILE A 143 13.65 5.32 -18.91
C ILE A 143 14.47 4.08 -18.46
N ALA A 144 14.10 2.89 -18.94
CA ALA A 144 14.81 1.65 -18.68
C ALA A 144 14.97 0.83 -19.96
N ASN A 145 16.02 0.02 -20.02
CA ASN A 145 16.18 -1.00 -21.06
C ASN A 145 15.77 -2.38 -20.51
N PRO A 146 15.47 -3.36 -21.38
CA PRO A 146 15.05 -4.71 -20.96
C PRO A 146 16.04 -5.40 -20.00
N ILE A 147 17.33 -5.07 -20.11
CA ILE A 147 18.40 -5.57 -19.24
C ILE A 147 18.30 -4.96 -17.83
N THR A 148 17.98 -3.67 -17.73
CA THR A 148 17.91 -2.93 -16.47
C THR A 148 16.65 -3.26 -15.66
N LEU A 149 15.52 -3.52 -16.33
CA LEU A 149 14.26 -3.89 -15.66
C LEU A 149 14.40 -5.17 -14.81
N ARG A 150 15.24 -6.10 -15.26
CA ARG A 150 15.54 -7.35 -14.55
C ARG A 150 16.25 -7.12 -13.20
N SER A 151 16.85 -5.94 -13.01
CA SER A 151 17.54 -5.54 -11.78
C SER A 151 16.71 -4.67 -10.83
N SER A 152 15.65 -4.02 -11.32
CA SER A 152 14.75 -3.18 -10.51
C SER A 152 13.57 -3.94 -9.89
N ASN A 153 13.27 -5.15 -10.37
CA ASN A 153 12.16 -5.98 -9.89
C ASN A 153 12.60 -7.03 -8.86
N ALA A 154 13.81 -6.89 -8.30
CA ALA A 154 14.39 -7.85 -7.36
C ALA A 154 14.01 -7.52 -5.90
N SER A 155 12.76 -7.79 -5.52
CA SER A 155 12.36 -8.12 -4.14
C SER A 155 10.86 -8.47 -4.15
N THR A 156 10.45 -9.71 -4.40
CA THR A 156 10.72 -10.91 -3.60
C THR A 156 10.79 -12.15 -4.50
N GLN A 157 11.87 -12.91 -4.44
CA GLN A 157 11.84 -14.29 -4.93
C GLN A 157 11.13 -15.16 -3.91
N PRO A 158 10.06 -15.92 -4.27
CA PRO A 158 9.91 -17.25 -3.73
C PRO A 158 10.86 -18.14 -4.52
N SER A 159 11.94 -18.58 -3.87
CA SER A 159 12.73 -19.70 -4.35
C SER A 159 11.76 -20.82 -4.74
N GLN A 160 11.74 -21.20 -6.03
CA GLN A 160 10.96 -22.29 -6.66
C GLN A 160 9.71 -21.94 -7.52
N ALA A 161 9.50 -20.72 -7.99
CA ALA A 161 8.54 -20.49 -9.09
C ALA A 161 9.26 -20.48 -10.46
N SER A 162 9.13 -21.57 -11.23
CA SER A 162 9.86 -21.81 -12.48
C SER A 162 9.37 -21.05 -13.71
N SER A 163 8.30 -20.23 -13.59
CA SER A 163 7.89 -19.31 -14.67
C SER A 163 6.94 -18.21 -14.16
N PRO A 164 6.83 -17.06 -14.88
CA PRO A 164 5.82 -16.02 -14.60
C PRO A 164 4.38 -16.55 -14.60
N LYS A 165 4.10 -17.60 -15.40
CA LYS A 165 2.82 -18.31 -15.42
C LYS A 165 2.59 -19.14 -14.14
N ALA A 166 3.63 -19.64 -13.48
CA ALA A 166 3.55 -20.40 -12.23
C ALA A 166 3.31 -19.48 -11.02
N TYR A 167 3.90 -18.28 -11.02
CA TYR A 167 3.65 -17.27 -9.98
C TYR A 167 2.20 -16.77 -9.99
N CYS A 168 1.65 -16.50 -11.18
CA CYS A 168 0.24 -16.13 -11.34
C CYS A 168 -0.72 -17.28 -10.96
N ARG A 169 -0.36 -18.54 -11.26
CA ARG A 169 -1.20 -19.71 -10.95
C ARG A 169 -1.29 -20.01 -9.44
N TRP A 170 -0.19 -19.86 -8.71
CA TRP A 170 -0.17 -20.04 -7.24
C TRP A 170 -1.02 -18.99 -6.51
N TRP A 171 -0.99 -17.74 -6.98
CA TRP A 171 -1.81 -16.65 -6.44
C TRP A 171 -3.30 -16.76 -6.80
N ALA A 172 -3.61 -17.22 -8.03
CA ALA A 172 -4.97 -17.43 -8.52
C ALA A 172 -5.71 -18.56 -7.80
N GLU A 173 -5.00 -19.64 -7.45
CA GLU A 173 -5.60 -20.83 -6.83
C GLU A 173 -5.91 -20.66 -5.34
N SER A 174 -5.42 -19.58 -4.69
CA SER A 174 -5.44 -19.46 -3.22
C SER A 174 -6.48 -18.52 -2.64
N ALA A 175 -7.12 -17.60 -3.38
CA ALA A 175 -8.23 -16.85 -2.80
C ALA A 175 -9.12 -16.14 -3.83
N GLY A 176 -10.42 -16.12 -3.54
CA GLY A 176 -11.39 -15.22 -4.15
C GLY A 176 -11.09 -13.76 -3.78
N ILE A 177 -10.09 -13.17 -4.42
CA ILE A 177 -9.46 -11.90 -4.07
C ILE A 177 -9.98 -10.74 -4.93
N CYS A 178 -10.20 -9.59 -4.30
CA CYS A 178 -10.31 -8.28 -4.94
C CYS A 178 -8.94 -7.58 -4.91
N LEU A 179 -8.24 -7.53 -6.06
CA LEU A 179 -7.03 -6.71 -6.24
C LEU A 179 -7.43 -5.31 -6.73
N LYS A 180 -6.66 -4.28 -6.38
CA LYS A 180 -6.88 -2.92 -6.90
C LYS A 180 -5.58 -2.35 -7.45
N ALA A 181 -5.64 -1.88 -8.68
CA ALA A 181 -4.59 -1.09 -9.29
C ALA A 181 -4.83 0.40 -9.01
N CYS A 182 -3.82 1.08 -8.49
CA CYS A 182 -3.79 2.54 -8.45
C CYS A 182 -2.91 3.06 -9.59
N LEU A 183 -3.54 3.81 -10.48
CA LEU A 183 -2.87 4.54 -11.55
C LEU A 183 -2.83 6.00 -11.14
N PHE A 184 -1.65 6.56 -10.86
CA PHE A 184 -1.49 8.00 -10.93
C PHE A 184 -1.34 8.37 -12.41
N SER A 185 -2.22 9.22 -12.91
CA SER A 185 -2.00 9.91 -14.18
C SER A 185 -1.86 11.40 -13.88
N TRP A 186 -0.83 12.02 -14.48
CA TRP A 186 -0.59 13.44 -14.76
C TRP A 186 0.73 14.04 -14.19
N ILE A 187 1.51 14.56 -15.15
CA ILE A 187 2.78 15.35 -15.23
C ILE A 187 2.49 16.81 -14.82
N THR A 188 3.37 17.64 -14.20
CA THR A 188 4.49 18.37 -14.88
C THR A 188 5.57 19.00 -13.95
N ILE A 189 6.83 18.96 -14.39
CA ILE A 189 7.62 20.18 -14.67
C ILE A 189 7.94 20.14 -16.17
#